data_AF-A0A943FX76-F1
#
_entry.id   AF-A0A943FX76-F1
#
_cell.length_a   1.000
_cell.length_b   1.000
_cell.length_c   1.000
_cell.angle_alpha   90.00
_cell.angle_beta   90.00
_cell.angle_gamma   90.00
#
_symmetry.space_group_name_H-M   'P 1'
#
loop_
_entity.id
_entity.type
_entity.pdbx_description
1 polymer ?
#
loop_
_entity_poly.entity_id
_entity_poly.type
_entity_poly.pdbx_seq_one_letter_code
_entity_poly.pdbx_strand_id
1 'polypeptide(L)'
;MKIINSDSAYVQKNDIAYLNSFDLPIPFSIFMKVFGNGVTIINDSNRYDFVKFDKESEIEFFKGLDWMIDYNEVKDLSEDEIIKLAKNIEKEREKIATTFNSMSKKEKNQHIDMVTKCDLLEFKFYSLRDILWLKQGHISIKLPENDKGKILKRNTKTK
;
A
#
# COMPACT_ATOMS: atom_id res chain seq x y z
N MET A 1 -2.85 -1.44 0.57
CA MET A 1 -3.54 -0.24 1.03
C MET A 1 -3.67 -0.23 2.55
N LYS A 2 -3.69 0.97 3.15
CA LYS A 2 -4.09 1.24 4.53
C LYS A 2 -5.31 2.18 4.56
N ILE A 3 -6.02 2.19 5.68
CA ILE A 3 -7.05 3.17 6.01
C ILE A 3 -6.72 3.67 7.42
N ILE A 4 -6.33 4.94 7.54
CA ILE A 4 -5.99 5.54 8.83
C ILE A 4 -7.16 6.41 9.30
N ASN A 5 -7.64 6.10 10.51
CA ASN A 5 -8.62 6.89 11.26
C ASN A 5 -7.96 7.48 12.52
N SER A 6 -8.73 8.20 13.33
CA SER A 6 -8.24 8.80 14.58
C SER A 6 -7.81 7.76 15.62
N ASP A 7 -8.46 6.60 15.65
CA ASP A 7 -8.31 5.57 16.70
C ASP A 7 -7.81 4.22 16.20
N SER A 8 -7.66 4.08 14.88
CA SER A 8 -7.43 2.79 14.26
C SER A 8 -6.73 2.91 12.91
N ALA A 9 -5.88 1.93 12.62
CA ALA A 9 -5.30 1.69 11.30
C ALA A 9 -5.80 0.33 10.80
N TYR A 10 -6.41 0.30 9.62
CA TYR A 10 -6.75 -0.94 8.93
C TYR A 10 -5.79 -1.14 7.78
N VAL A 11 -5.05 -2.25 7.77
CA VAL A 11 -4.01 -2.49 6.76
C VAL A 11 -4.26 -3.82 6.07
N GLN A 12 -4.18 -3.82 4.74
CA GLN A 12 -4.39 -5.04 3.96
C GLN A 12 -3.29 -6.07 4.20
N LYS A 13 -3.66 -7.35 4.25
CA LYS A 13 -2.72 -8.46 4.46
C LYS A 13 -1.58 -8.45 3.44
N ASN A 14 -1.89 -8.18 2.17
CA ASN A 14 -0.89 -8.11 1.09
C ASN A 14 0.24 -7.12 1.42
N ASP A 15 -0.10 -5.95 1.93
CA ASP A 15 0.84 -4.88 2.25
C ASP A 15 1.68 -5.20 3.46
N ILE A 16 1.11 -5.85 4.47
CA ILE A 16 1.87 -6.31 5.64
C ILE A 16 2.83 -7.44 5.24
N ALA A 17 2.40 -8.34 4.34
CA ALA A 17 3.28 -9.36 3.78
C ALA A 17 4.43 -8.74 3.01
N TYR A 18 4.14 -7.72 2.20
CA TYR A 18 5.15 -6.99 1.44
C TYR A 18 6.12 -6.26 2.36
N LEU A 19 5.63 -5.58 3.40
CA LEU A 19 6.46 -4.99 4.45
C LEU A 19 7.42 -6.02 5.08
N ASN A 20 6.95 -7.25 5.32
CA ASN A 20 7.75 -8.36 5.86
C ASN A 20 8.71 -9.01 4.85
N SER A 21 8.61 -8.69 3.56
CA SER A 21 9.54 -9.18 2.53
C SER A 21 10.81 -8.34 2.40
N PHE A 22 10.85 -7.15 3.00
CA PHE A 22 12.03 -6.31 3.05
C PHE A 22 12.70 -6.40 4.42
N ASP A 23 13.99 -6.06 4.45
CA ASP A 23 14.74 -5.81 5.69
C ASP A 23 14.37 -4.43 6.29
N LEU A 24 13.07 -4.18 6.43
CA LEU A 24 12.53 -3.00 7.08
C LEU A 24 12.12 -3.36 8.51
N PRO A 25 12.39 -2.49 9.50
CA PRO A 25 12.02 -2.77 10.88
C PRO A 25 10.49 -2.80 11.02
N ILE A 26 9.97 -3.92 11.51
CA ILE A 26 8.54 -4.08 11.85
C ILE A 26 8.41 -4.11 13.38
N PRO A 27 7.55 -3.27 13.97
CA PRO A 27 7.24 -3.35 15.39
C PRO A 27 6.81 -4.77 15.80
N PHE A 28 7.38 -5.28 16.90
CA PHE A 28 7.11 -6.64 17.39
C PHE A 28 5.62 -6.93 17.55
N SER A 29 4.85 -5.94 18.01
CA SER A 29 3.40 -6.10 18.19
C SER A 29 2.65 -6.29 16.87
N ILE A 30 3.07 -5.63 15.79
CA ILE A 30 2.52 -5.82 14.44
C ILE A 30 2.91 -7.21 13.92
N PHE A 31 4.19 -7.57 14.04
CA PHE A 31 4.69 -8.86 13.58
C PHE A 31 3.96 -10.02 14.27
N MET A 32 3.88 -10.01 15.59
CA MET A 32 3.21 -11.08 16.35
C MET A 32 1.71 -11.17 16.05
N LYS A 33 1.05 -10.03 15.81
CA LYS A 33 -0.39 -10.02 15.49
C LYS A 33 -0.70 -10.71 14.17
N VAL A 34 0.20 -10.59 13.19
CA VAL A 34 -0.04 -11.07 11.82
C VAL A 34 0.62 -12.43 11.58
N PHE A 35 1.84 -12.63 12.10
CA PHE A 35 2.68 -13.79 11.82
C PHE A 35 2.95 -14.68 13.05
N GLY A 36 2.55 -14.25 14.26
CA GLY A 36 2.89 -14.93 15.51
C GLY A 36 2.18 -16.27 15.74
N ASN A 37 1.14 -16.58 14.97
CA ASN A 37 0.35 -17.82 15.10
C ASN A 37 0.83 -18.95 14.20
N GLY A 38 2.05 -18.86 13.66
CA GLY A 38 2.64 -19.85 12.77
C GLY A 38 2.63 -19.43 11.29
N VAL A 39 2.52 -20.42 10.39
CA VAL A 39 2.60 -20.17 8.95
C VAL A 39 1.42 -19.31 8.49
N THR A 40 1.72 -18.14 7.94
CA THR A 40 0.73 -17.20 7.40
C THR A 40 0.76 -17.27 5.88
N ILE A 41 -0.34 -17.72 5.27
CA ILE A 41 -0.47 -17.84 3.80
C ILE A 41 -1.37 -16.72 3.29
N ILE A 42 -0.81 -15.88 2.41
CA ILE A 42 -1.53 -14.79 1.76
C ILE A 42 -1.61 -15.06 0.27
N ASN A 43 -2.82 -15.05 -0.27
CA ASN A 43 -3.13 -15.38 -1.67
C ASN A 43 -4.35 -14.57 -2.15
N ASP A 44 -4.80 -14.82 -3.39
CA ASP A 44 -5.90 -14.06 -4.00
C ASP A 44 -7.22 -14.09 -3.22
N SER A 45 -7.46 -15.11 -2.39
CA SER A 45 -8.68 -15.20 -1.58
C SER A 45 -8.70 -14.26 -0.37
N ASN A 46 -7.53 -13.81 0.10
CA ASN A 46 -7.42 -13.07 1.36
C ASN A 46 -6.50 -11.83 1.31
N ARG A 47 -5.81 -11.59 0.18
CA ARG A 47 -4.84 -10.49 0.03
C ARG A 47 -5.45 -9.10 0.30
N TYR A 48 -6.74 -8.95 0.04
CA TYR A 48 -7.49 -7.70 0.27
C TYR A 48 -8.12 -7.58 1.66
N ASP A 49 -8.04 -8.61 2.50
CA ASP A 49 -8.54 -8.56 3.88
C ASP A 49 -7.74 -7.56 4.69
N PHE A 50 -8.41 -6.85 5.60
CA PHE A 50 -7.78 -5.92 6.52
C PHE A 50 -7.49 -6.54 7.88
N VAL A 51 -6.35 -6.17 8.45
CA VAL A 51 -6.04 -6.34 9.86
C VAL A 51 -6.18 -4.98 10.54
N LYS A 52 -6.95 -4.91 11.62
CA LYS A 52 -7.13 -3.69 12.42
C LYS A 52 -5.99 -3.55 13.44
N PHE A 53 -5.47 -2.36 13.64
CA PHE A 53 -4.49 -2.00 14.66
C PHE A 53 -5.00 -0.80 15.44
N ASP A 54 -5.05 -0.92 16.77
CA ASP A 54 -5.68 0.05 17.67
C ASP A 54 -4.69 0.63 18.70
N LYS A 55 -3.42 0.21 18.66
CA LYS A 55 -2.40 0.80 19.51
C LYS A 55 -1.84 2.05 18.84
N GLU A 56 -1.72 3.13 19.59
CA GLU A 56 -1.19 4.41 19.10
C GLU A 56 0.15 4.25 18.37
N SER A 57 1.10 3.50 18.94
CA SER A 57 2.40 3.25 18.30
C SER A 57 2.33 2.47 16.99
N GLU A 58 1.35 1.57 16.83
CA GLU A 58 1.12 0.84 15.58
C GLU A 58 0.49 1.76 14.53
N ILE A 59 -0.44 2.61 14.95
CA ILE A 59 -1.09 3.60 14.09
C ILE A 59 -0.06 4.61 13.57
N GLU A 60 0.78 5.16 14.46
CA GLU A 60 1.84 6.10 14.08
C GLU A 60 2.89 5.45 13.15
N PHE A 61 3.22 4.17 13.38
CA PHE A 61 4.07 3.43 12.46
C PHE A 61 3.46 3.37 11.05
N PHE A 62 2.19 2.98 10.92
CA PHE A 62 1.55 2.90 9.60
C PHE A 62 1.35 4.28 8.95
N LYS A 63 1.12 5.34 9.73
CA LYS A 63 1.10 6.72 9.20
C LYS A 63 2.41 7.07 8.51
N GLY A 64 3.56 6.72 9.11
CA GLY A 64 4.90 6.99 8.57
C GLY A 64 5.29 6.18 7.33
N LEU A 65 4.50 5.19 6.90
CA LEU A 65 4.80 4.41 5.69
C LEU A 65 4.23 5.05 4.42
N ASP A 66 4.97 5.97 3.81
CA ASP A 66 4.57 6.73 2.62
C ASP A 66 4.37 5.85 1.36
N TRP A 67 5.04 4.71 1.29
CA TRP A 67 4.92 3.79 0.16
C TRP A 67 3.58 3.03 0.17
N MET A 68 2.92 2.95 1.32
CA MET A 68 1.64 2.26 1.48
C MET A 68 0.49 3.26 1.26
N ILE A 69 -0.28 3.07 0.19
CA ILE A 69 -1.40 3.96 -0.17
C ILE A 69 -2.42 4.02 0.96
N ASP A 70 -2.72 5.23 1.46
CA ASP A 70 -3.89 5.48 2.30
C ASP A 70 -5.13 5.65 1.42
N TYR A 71 -6.12 4.80 1.63
CA TYR A 71 -7.38 4.83 0.90
C TYR A 71 -8.11 6.17 1.06
N ASN A 72 -8.04 6.78 2.25
CA ASN A 72 -8.74 8.04 2.52
C ASN A 72 -8.21 9.20 1.66
N GLU A 73 -6.95 9.14 1.23
CA GLU A 73 -6.34 10.15 0.37
C GLU A 73 -6.71 9.98 -1.11
N VAL A 74 -7.10 8.78 -1.53
CA VAL A 74 -7.27 8.44 -2.96
C VAL A 74 -8.70 8.06 -3.35
N LYS A 75 -9.58 7.78 -2.40
CA LYS A 75 -10.94 7.25 -2.66
C LYS A 75 -11.80 8.20 -3.50
N ASP A 76 -11.64 9.50 -3.32
CA ASP A 76 -12.43 10.52 -4.01
C ASP A 76 -11.78 11.08 -5.28
N LEU A 77 -10.54 10.67 -5.59
CA LEU A 77 -9.84 11.09 -6.81
C LEU A 77 -10.53 10.54 -8.07
N SER A 78 -10.49 11.31 -9.15
CA SER A 78 -10.85 10.88 -10.49
C SER A 78 -9.83 9.87 -11.06
N GLU A 79 -10.22 9.14 -12.11
CA GLU A 79 -9.30 8.22 -12.80
C GLU A 79 -8.07 8.96 -13.35
N ASP A 80 -8.24 10.17 -13.89
CA ASP A 80 -7.15 11.00 -14.39
C ASP A 80 -6.18 11.43 -13.27
N GLU A 81 -6.69 11.77 -12.09
CA GLU A 81 -5.86 12.09 -10.93
C GLU A 81 -5.06 10.88 -10.44
N ILE A 82 -5.68 9.70 -10.42
CA ILE A 82 -5.00 8.43 -10.11
C ILE A 82 -3.90 8.14 -11.15
N ILE A 83 -4.18 8.31 -12.44
CA ILE A 83 -3.17 8.13 -13.51
C ILE A 83 -2.02 9.14 -13.34
N LYS A 84 -2.31 10.38 -12.94
CA LYS A 84 -1.29 11.40 -12.68
C LYS A 84 -0.40 11.01 -11.49
N LEU A 85 -0.97 10.47 -10.41
CA LEU A 85 -0.20 9.93 -9.29
C LEU A 85 0.70 8.76 -9.73
N ALA A 86 0.17 7.85 -10.54
CA ALA A 86 0.93 6.71 -11.07
C ALA A 86 2.15 7.18 -11.89
N LYS A 87 1.96 8.18 -12.77
CA LYS A 87 3.05 8.80 -13.56
C LYS A 87 4.09 9.48 -12.67
N ASN A 88 3.70 10.07 -11.54
CA ASN A 88 4.65 10.69 -10.61
C ASN A 88 5.51 9.63 -9.91
N ILE A 89 4.90 8.50 -9.50
CA ILE A 89 5.63 7.36 -8.92
C ILE A 89 6.65 6.81 -9.92
N GLU A 90 6.25 6.65 -11.20
CA GLU A 90 7.14 6.18 -12.26
C GLU A 90 8.34 7.10 -12.46
N LYS A 91 8.11 8.42 -12.53
CA LYS A 91 9.19 9.42 -12.64
C LYS A 91 10.15 9.39 -11.45
N GLU A 92 9.63 9.20 -10.24
CA GLU A 92 10.46 9.10 -9.05
C GLU A 92 11.33 7.84 -9.10
N ARG A 93 10.75 6.70 -9.47
CA ARG A 93 11.48 5.43 -9.64
C ARG A 93 12.55 5.54 -10.73
N GLU A 94 12.25 6.16 -11.87
CA GLU A 94 13.21 6.38 -12.96
C GLU A 94 14.37 7.28 -12.51
N LYS A 95 14.08 8.33 -11.74
CA LYS A 95 15.11 9.20 -11.17
C LYS A 95 16.04 8.42 -10.25
N ILE A 96 15.49 7.60 -9.36
CA ILE A 96 16.29 6.78 -8.43
C ILE A 96 17.13 5.77 -9.22
N ALA A 97 16.52 5.04 -10.16
CA ALA A 97 17.21 4.05 -10.99
C ALA A 97 18.34 4.66 -11.82
N THR A 98 18.10 5.80 -12.47
CA THR A 98 19.12 6.51 -13.26
C THR A 98 20.28 6.96 -12.37
N THR A 99 19.96 7.55 -11.21
CA THR A 99 20.96 8.00 -10.24
C THR A 99 21.80 6.83 -9.76
N PHE A 100 21.18 5.75 -9.28
CA PHE A 100 21.87 4.55 -8.82
C PHE A 100 22.72 3.93 -9.92
N ASN A 101 22.21 3.82 -11.15
CA ASN A 101 22.93 3.21 -12.26
C ASN A 101 24.19 4.00 -12.65
N SER A 102 24.16 5.32 -12.52
CA SER A 102 25.29 6.21 -12.78
C SER A 102 26.41 6.14 -11.72
N MET A 103 26.14 5.58 -10.54
CA MET A 103 27.11 5.44 -9.46
C MET A 103 28.17 4.38 -9.75
N SER A 104 29.36 4.58 -9.19
CA SER A 104 30.41 3.56 -9.12
C SER A 104 29.99 2.38 -8.23
N LYS A 105 30.71 1.26 -8.33
CA LYS A 105 30.43 0.06 -7.49
C LYS A 105 30.52 0.36 -5.98
N LYS A 106 31.46 1.21 -5.56
CA LYS A 106 31.64 1.57 -4.15
C LYS A 106 30.44 2.37 -3.63
N GLU A 107 29.99 3.35 -4.40
CA GLU A 107 28.82 4.16 -4.08
C GLU A 107 27.53 3.32 -4.07
N LYS A 108 27.36 2.42 -5.05
CA LYS A 108 26.22 1.49 -5.09
C LYS A 108 26.11 0.65 -3.81
N ASN A 109 27.24 0.15 -3.30
CA ASN A 109 27.25 -0.60 -2.04
C ASN A 109 26.84 0.24 -0.82
N GLN A 110 27.07 1.55 -0.85
CA GLN A 110 26.68 2.48 0.20
C GLN A 110 25.22 2.96 0.08
N HIS A 111 24.62 2.79 -1.10
CA HIS A 111 23.27 3.26 -1.44
C HIS A 111 22.35 2.13 -1.89
N ILE A 112 22.53 0.92 -1.33
CA ILE A 112 21.68 -0.23 -1.65
C ILE A 112 20.21 0.01 -1.28
N ASP A 113 19.93 0.92 -0.34
CA ASP A 113 18.59 1.36 0.04
C ASP A 113 17.81 1.98 -1.13
N MET A 114 18.50 2.50 -2.15
CA MET A 114 17.86 2.98 -3.38
C MET A 114 17.15 1.86 -4.15
N VAL A 115 17.66 0.62 -4.08
CA VAL A 115 16.99 -0.55 -4.67
C VAL A 115 15.69 -0.81 -3.94
N THR A 116 15.73 -0.88 -2.61
CA THR A 116 14.54 -1.03 -1.76
C THR A 116 13.52 0.07 -2.05
N LYS A 117 13.94 1.33 -2.19
CA LYS A 117 13.04 2.45 -2.53
C LYS A 117 12.36 2.23 -3.89
N CYS A 118 13.07 1.75 -4.91
CA CYS A 118 12.46 1.41 -6.20
C CYS A 118 11.41 0.32 -6.07
N ASP A 119 11.67 -0.73 -5.29
CA ASP A 119 10.73 -1.84 -5.08
C ASP A 119 9.47 -1.36 -4.34
N LEU A 120 9.64 -0.55 -3.28
CA LEU A 120 8.52 0.05 -2.54
C LEU A 120 7.66 0.97 -3.44
N LEU A 121 8.26 1.75 -4.32
CA LEU A 121 7.54 2.59 -5.29
C LEU A 121 6.78 1.75 -6.32
N GLU A 122 7.38 0.65 -6.80
CA GLU A 122 6.72 -0.28 -7.70
C GLU A 122 5.50 -0.93 -7.03
N PHE A 123 5.60 -1.32 -5.77
CA PHE A 123 4.46 -1.83 -5.03
C PHE A 123 3.38 -0.77 -4.77
N LYS A 124 3.79 0.48 -4.48
CA LYS A 124 2.86 1.62 -4.38
C LYS A 124 2.08 1.79 -5.69
N PHE A 125 2.75 1.65 -6.84
CA PHE A 125 2.14 1.69 -8.16
C PHE A 125 1.10 0.57 -8.35
N TYR A 126 1.43 -0.68 -7.99
CA TYR A 126 0.46 -1.79 -8.06
C TYR A 126 -0.73 -1.59 -7.12
N SER A 127 -0.51 -1.05 -5.92
CA SER A 127 -1.59 -0.72 -4.99
C SER A 127 -2.51 0.35 -5.57
N LEU A 128 -1.95 1.36 -6.25
CA LEU A 128 -2.72 2.41 -6.91
C LEU A 128 -3.53 1.88 -8.11
N ARG A 129 -2.97 0.93 -8.87
CA ARG A 129 -3.72 0.19 -9.91
C ARG A 129 -4.93 -0.52 -9.30
N ASP A 130 -4.78 -1.15 -8.15
CA ASP A 130 -5.90 -1.85 -7.50
C ASP A 130 -7.01 -0.86 -7.06
N ILE A 131 -6.69 0.39 -6.71
CA ILE A 131 -7.71 1.46 -6.50
C ILE A 131 -8.49 1.75 -7.78
N LEU A 132 -7.80 1.87 -8.92
CA LEU A 132 -8.43 2.11 -10.21
C LEU A 132 -9.36 0.94 -10.58
N TRP A 133 -8.88 -0.30 -10.41
CA TRP A 133 -9.68 -1.50 -10.63
C TRP A 133 -10.89 -1.61 -9.70
N LEU A 134 -10.77 -1.17 -8.44
CA LEU A 134 -11.90 -1.08 -7.53
C LEU A 134 -12.95 -0.08 -8.05
N LYS A 135 -12.53 1.12 -8.48
CA LYS A 135 -13.43 2.14 -9.05
C LYS A 135 -14.13 1.64 -10.33
N GLN A 136 -13.40 0.91 -11.16
CA GLN A 136 -13.91 0.32 -12.39
C GLN A 136 -14.68 -1.00 -12.17
N GLY A 137 -14.79 -1.46 -10.92
CA GLY A 137 -15.53 -2.68 -10.55
C GLY A 137 -14.91 -3.98 -11.08
N HIS A 138 -13.61 -3.99 -11.38
CA HIS A 138 -12.86 -5.18 -11.75
C HIS A 138 -12.49 -6.05 -10.55
N ILE A 139 -12.35 -5.42 -9.37
CA ILE A 139 -12.14 -6.11 -8.11
C ILE A 139 -13.18 -5.66 -7.08
N SER A 140 -13.40 -6.50 -6.06
CA SER A 140 -14.23 -6.17 -4.91
C SER A 140 -13.38 -6.20 -3.65
N ILE A 141 -13.41 -5.12 -2.89
CA ILE A 141 -12.73 -5.00 -1.60
C ILE A 141 -13.78 -4.69 -0.55
N LYS A 142 -13.86 -5.53 0.49
CA LYS A 142 -14.74 -5.29 1.64
C LYS A 142 -14.07 -4.29 2.58
N LEU A 143 -14.50 -3.03 2.50
CA LEU A 143 -14.03 -2.00 3.43
C LEU A 143 -14.50 -2.30 4.87
N PRO A 144 -13.70 -1.98 5.89
CA PRO A 144 -14.10 -2.09 7.30
C PRO A 144 -15.37 -1.28 7.61
N GLU A 145 -16.19 -1.74 8.56
CA GLU A 145 -17.54 -1.19 8.80
C GLU A 145 -17.60 0.28 9.23
N ASN A 146 -16.48 0.87 9.66
CA ASN A 146 -16.38 2.29 10.00
C ASN A 146 -16.38 3.20 8.75
N ASP A 147 -16.31 2.63 7.55
CA ASP A 147 -16.36 3.34 6.25
C ASP A 147 -17.75 3.24 5.58
N LYS A 148 -18.84 3.03 6.35
CA LYS A 148 -20.23 3.10 5.84
C LYS A 148 -20.65 4.55 5.52
N GLY A 149 -19.92 5.18 4.61
CA GLY A 149 -20.29 6.35 3.83
C GLY A 149 -20.10 6.06 2.35
N LYS A 150 -21.16 5.55 1.70
CA LYS A 150 -21.33 5.29 0.26
C LYS A 150 -20.71 3.98 -0.28
N ILE A 151 -21.53 2.93 -0.20
CA ILE A 151 -21.49 1.85 -1.20
C ILE A 151 -21.74 2.52 -2.57
N LEU A 152 -20.71 2.60 -3.41
CA LEU A 152 -20.79 2.97 -4.81
C LEU A 152 -21.64 1.93 -5.56
N LYS A 153 -22.96 2.12 -5.57
CA LYS A 153 -23.82 1.47 -6.57
C LYS A 153 -23.62 2.22 -7.88
N ARG A 154 -22.99 1.57 -8.86
CA ARG A 154 -22.98 2.01 -10.26
C ARG A 154 -24.43 2.26 -10.70
N ASN A 155 -24.72 3.49 -11.13
CA ASN A 155 -25.92 3.77 -11.91
C ASN A 155 -25.76 3.06 -13.27
N THR A 156 -26.41 1.92 -13.42
CA THR A 156 -26.72 1.38 -14.75
C THR A 156 -27.71 2.34 -15.41
N LYS A 157 -27.21 3.28 -16.22
CA LYS A 157 -28.03 3.94 -17.23
C LYS A 157 -27.92 3.14 -18.52
N THR A 158 -28.92 2.30 -18.73
CA THR A 158 -29.33 1.78 -20.02
C THR A 158 -29.56 2.93 -20.99
N LYS A 159 -28.91 2.89 -22.15
CA LYS A 159 -29.47 3.30 -23.45
C LYS A 159 -28.84 2.45 -24.53
#